data_AF-A0AAX2EMK8-F1
#
_entry.id   AF-A0AAX2EMK8-F1
#
_cell.length_a   1.000
_cell.length_b   1.000
_cell.length_c   1.000
_cell.angle_alpha   90.00
_cell.angle_beta   90.00
_cell.angle_gamma   90.00
#
_symmetry.space_group_name_H-M   'P 1'
#
loop_
_entity.id
_entity.type
_entity.pdbx_description
1 polymer ?
#
loop_
_entity_poly.entity_id
_entity_poly.type
_entity_poly.pdbx_seq_one_letter_code
_entity_poly.pdbx_strand_id
1 'polypeptide(L)'
;MAAQAFLLVASFLLVLFILARPLGSLLAKLIAGQALPGTATIENILWRGLGIDTREMNWRHYLFAILWLNVLGIVLLFAMLMLQGILPMNPQNLPGLSWHLALNTAVSFVTNTNWQSYSGESTLSYFSQMVGLTVQNFLSAATGIAVIFALIRAFARRSMDTLGNAWVDLTRITLWVLLPISLILALFFIQQGVLQNFLPYQPYTSLEGVQHLMPMGPVASQEAIKMLGTNGGGFFNANSSHPFENPTALTNIVQMLVIFLIPAALCFAFGDAVADRRQGHMLLWSMSLIFVVCAGVVMWAEFQGNPHFLTLGGDSAINMEGKESRFGILASSLYAVVTTAASCGAVNAMHDSFTALGGMIPMWLMQIGEVVFGGVGSGLYGMLLFVLLAVFIAGLMIGRTPEFIGKKIDVREMKMTALAILVTPALVLIGTALAMMTDAGRSGMFNPGIHGFSEVLYAVSSAANNNGSAFGGLSANTPFWNCLLAFCMFFGRFGVIVPVMAIAGSLVGKKIQPASTGTLPTHGALFIGLLIGTVLLVGALTFVPALALGPVAEYLLF
;
A
#
# COMPACT_ATOMS: atom_id res chain seq x y z
N MET A 1 22.40 -12.99 -15.32
CA MET A 1 21.70 -12.26 -14.23
C MET A 1 21.30 -10.84 -14.62
N ALA A 2 22.22 -9.89 -14.89
CA ALA A 2 21.84 -8.50 -15.21
C ALA A 2 20.87 -8.35 -16.40
N ALA A 3 21.07 -9.10 -17.50
CA ALA A 3 20.14 -9.10 -18.63
C ALA A 3 18.74 -9.64 -18.27
N GLN A 4 18.66 -10.69 -17.45
CA GLN A 4 17.38 -11.24 -16.98
C GLN A 4 16.66 -10.26 -16.04
N ALA A 5 17.41 -9.58 -15.16
CA ALA A 5 16.89 -8.53 -14.29
C ALA A 5 16.26 -7.40 -15.12
N PHE A 6 16.99 -6.90 -16.13
CA PHE A 6 16.47 -5.90 -17.06
C PHE A 6 15.22 -6.37 -17.79
N LEU A 7 15.23 -7.58 -18.37
CA LEU A 7 14.07 -8.13 -19.08
C LEU A 7 12.86 -8.30 -18.16
N LEU A 8 13.06 -8.71 -16.91
CA LEU A 8 11.98 -8.87 -15.93
C LEU A 8 11.33 -7.52 -15.60
N VAL A 9 12.13 -6.49 -15.28
CA VAL A 9 11.61 -5.15 -14.97
C VAL A 9 10.95 -4.51 -16.20
N ALA A 10 11.57 -4.63 -17.38
CA ALA A 10 11.04 -4.06 -18.61
C ALA A 10 9.71 -4.72 -19.03
N SER A 11 9.63 -6.06 -18.97
CA SER A 11 8.40 -6.78 -19.28
C SER A 11 7.29 -6.49 -18.27
N PHE A 12 7.62 -6.43 -16.98
CA PHE A 12 6.69 -6.04 -15.92
C PHE A 12 6.07 -4.66 -16.20
N LEU A 13 6.89 -3.62 -16.41
CA LEU A 13 6.39 -2.26 -16.66
C LEU A 13 5.62 -2.15 -17.98
N LEU A 14 6.05 -2.86 -19.02
CA LEU A 14 5.37 -2.87 -20.32
C LEU A 14 3.94 -3.43 -20.18
N VAL A 15 3.81 -4.62 -19.58
CA VAL A 15 2.51 -5.26 -19.38
C VAL A 15 1.64 -4.42 -18.44
N LEU A 16 2.22 -3.88 -17.37
CA LEU A 16 1.53 -2.97 -16.46
C LEU A 16 0.90 -1.79 -17.19
N PHE A 17 1.65 -1.07 -18.03
CA PHE A 17 1.10 0.12 -18.71
C PHE A 17 0.04 -0.23 -19.76
N ILE A 18 0.17 -1.39 -20.43
CA ILE A 18 -0.85 -1.90 -21.35
C ILE A 18 -2.17 -2.15 -20.62
N LEU A 19 -2.13 -2.75 -19.42
CA LEU A 19 -3.31 -3.05 -18.62
C LEU A 19 -3.87 -1.82 -17.88
N ALA A 20 -2.99 -0.94 -17.39
CA ALA A 20 -3.37 0.23 -16.61
C ALA A 20 -4.05 1.32 -17.44
N ARG A 21 -3.70 1.47 -18.73
CA ARG A 21 -4.30 2.49 -19.61
C ARG A 21 -5.83 2.36 -19.81
N PRO A 22 -6.38 1.18 -20.18
CA PRO A 22 -7.83 1.02 -20.31
C PRO A 22 -8.53 1.17 -18.96
N LEU A 23 -7.97 0.64 -17.88
CA LEU A 23 -8.52 0.82 -16.53
C LEU A 23 -8.53 2.31 -16.13
N GLY A 24 -7.48 3.06 -16.43
CA GLY A 24 -7.42 4.49 -16.16
C GLY A 24 -8.49 5.28 -16.91
N SER A 25 -8.81 4.88 -18.14
CA SER A 25 -9.93 5.47 -18.90
C SER A 25 -11.29 5.17 -18.26
N LEU A 26 -11.46 3.98 -17.69
CA LEU A 26 -12.67 3.61 -16.94
C LEU A 26 -12.77 4.42 -15.64
N LEU A 27 -11.68 4.52 -14.87
CA LEU A 27 -11.63 5.32 -13.64
C LEU A 27 -11.90 6.81 -13.92
N ALA A 28 -11.41 7.36 -15.04
CA ALA A 28 -11.70 8.74 -15.45
C ALA A 28 -13.22 8.99 -15.64
N LYS A 29 -13.97 8.01 -16.16
CA LYS A 29 -15.44 8.12 -16.28
C LYS A 29 -16.11 8.17 -14.90
N LEU A 30 -15.65 7.34 -13.96
CA LEU A 30 -16.17 7.35 -12.59
C LEU A 30 -15.84 8.67 -11.87
N ILE A 31 -14.63 9.21 -12.07
CA ILE A 31 -14.23 10.54 -11.57
C ILE A 31 -15.15 11.63 -12.14
N ALA A 32 -15.53 11.54 -13.42
CA ALA A 32 -16.49 12.45 -14.05
C ALA A 32 -17.95 12.26 -13.59
N GLY A 33 -18.23 11.27 -12.72
CA GLY A 33 -19.57 10.97 -12.23
C GLY A 33 -20.42 10.13 -13.19
N GLN A 34 -19.86 9.69 -14.31
CA GLN A 34 -20.56 8.90 -15.33
C GLN A 34 -20.71 7.45 -14.87
N ALA A 35 -21.92 6.90 -15.02
CA ALA A 35 -22.14 5.46 -14.86
C ALA A 35 -21.41 4.68 -15.96
N LEU A 36 -20.97 3.47 -15.65
CA LEU A 36 -20.38 2.59 -16.65
C LEU A 36 -21.45 2.10 -17.64
N PRO A 37 -21.08 1.77 -18.89
CA PRO A 37 -22.03 1.23 -19.86
C PRO A 37 -22.75 0.00 -19.28
N GLY A 38 -24.09 0.07 -19.23
CA GLY A 38 -24.93 -1.02 -18.71
C GLY A 38 -25.19 -1.02 -17.20
N THR A 39 -24.53 -0.19 -16.39
CA THR A 39 -24.70 -0.21 -14.92
C THR A 39 -25.75 0.78 -14.41
N ALA A 40 -26.15 1.76 -15.21
CA ALA A 40 -27.02 2.87 -14.76
C ALA A 40 -28.37 2.42 -14.17
N THR A 41 -29.02 1.41 -14.77
CA THR A 41 -30.32 0.90 -14.28
C THR A 41 -30.16 0.23 -12.91
N ILE A 42 -29.12 -0.59 -12.76
CA ILE A 42 -28.82 -1.30 -11.51
C ILE A 42 -28.45 -0.29 -10.42
N GLU A 43 -27.63 0.71 -10.75
CA GLU A 43 -27.26 1.79 -9.84
C GLU A 43 -28.49 2.53 -9.30
N ASN A 44 -29.45 2.89 -10.16
CA ASN A 44 -30.66 3.58 -9.71
C ASN A 44 -31.51 2.74 -8.74
N ILE A 45 -31.55 1.42 -8.93
CA ILE A 45 -32.23 0.51 -7.99
C ILE A 45 -31.48 0.47 -6.66
N LEU A 46 -30.15 0.36 -6.71
CA LEU A 46 -29.30 0.35 -5.51
C LEU A 46 -29.38 1.66 -4.72
N TRP A 47 -29.34 2.81 -5.38
CA TRP A 47 -29.46 4.11 -4.71
C TRP A 47 -30.78 4.22 -3.95
N ARG A 48 -31.88 3.80 -4.58
CA ARG A 48 -33.21 3.80 -3.94
C ARG A 48 -33.30 2.78 -2.80
N GLY A 49 -32.78 1.57 -2.99
CA GLY A 49 -32.85 0.50 -1.99
C GLY A 49 -31.99 0.76 -0.76
N LEU A 50 -30.83 1.40 -0.94
CA LEU A 50 -29.90 1.74 0.15
C LEU A 50 -30.18 3.14 0.74
N GLY A 51 -31.13 3.88 0.20
CA GLY A 51 -31.41 5.26 0.61
C GLY A 51 -30.24 6.22 0.32
N ILE A 52 -29.38 5.89 -0.65
CA ILE A 52 -28.26 6.75 -1.05
C ILE A 52 -28.82 7.93 -1.83
N ASP A 53 -28.81 9.08 -1.17
CA ASP A 53 -29.09 10.35 -1.79
C ASP A 53 -27.93 10.75 -2.70
N THR A 54 -28.18 10.90 -3.99
CA THR A 54 -27.16 11.22 -5.01
C THR A 54 -26.75 12.69 -5.01
N ARG A 55 -27.22 13.49 -4.04
CA ARG A 55 -26.78 14.89 -3.86
C ARG A 55 -25.26 15.01 -3.71
N GLU A 56 -24.73 16.07 -4.30
CA GLU A 56 -23.31 16.42 -4.21
C GLU A 56 -22.92 16.85 -2.79
N MET A 57 -21.72 16.47 -2.37
CA MET A 57 -21.17 16.73 -1.04
C MET A 57 -20.03 17.75 -1.12
N ASN A 58 -19.97 18.68 -0.16
CA ASN A 58 -18.77 19.46 0.08
C ASN A 58 -17.68 18.62 0.77
N TRP A 59 -16.47 19.15 0.88
CA TRP A 59 -15.32 18.41 1.41
C TRP A 59 -15.52 17.91 2.85
N ARG A 60 -16.27 18.63 3.70
CA ARG A 60 -16.55 18.21 5.08
C ARG A 60 -17.49 17.02 5.11
N HIS A 61 -18.60 17.07 4.37
CA HIS A 61 -19.54 15.96 4.29
C HIS A 61 -18.89 14.72 3.68
N TYR A 62 -18.08 14.89 2.63
CA TYR A 62 -17.34 13.81 2.02
C TYR A 62 -16.35 13.18 3.01
N LEU A 63 -15.57 14.00 3.73
CA LEU A 63 -14.64 13.54 4.76
C LEU A 63 -15.36 12.78 5.88
N PHE A 64 -16.47 13.33 6.40
CA PHE A 64 -17.23 12.66 7.46
C PHE A 64 -17.83 11.34 6.99
N ALA A 65 -18.33 11.23 5.76
CA ALA A 65 -18.82 9.97 5.21
C ALA A 65 -17.73 8.89 5.20
N ILE A 66 -16.51 9.25 4.74
CA ILE A 66 -15.35 8.36 4.74
C ILE A 66 -14.95 7.98 6.17
N LEU A 67 -14.81 8.94 7.08
CA LEU A 67 -14.39 8.68 8.47
C LEU A 67 -15.40 7.79 9.20
N TRP A 68 -16.70 8.05 9.05
CA TRP A 68 -17.74 7.25 9.71
C TRP A 68 -17.77 5.81 9.21
N LEU A 69 -17.64 5.58 7.90
CA LEU A 69 -17.57 4.24 7.34
C LEU A 69 -16.40 3.45 7.95
N ASN A 70 -15.23 4.08 8.07
CA ASN A 70 -14.03 3.43 8.58
C ASN A 70 -14.09 3.21 10.11
N VAL A 71 -14.56 4.18 10.90
CA VAL A 71 -14.75 3.99 12.34
C VAL A 71 -15.74 2.86 12.62
N LEU A 72 -16.84 2.80 11.87
CA LEU A 72 -17.79 1.69 11.98
C LEU A 72 -17.13 0.36 11.58
N GLY A 73 -16.30 0.35 10.53
CA GLY A 73 -15.50 -0.80 10.12
C GLY A 73 -14.59 -1.32 11.24
N ILE A 74 -13.90 -0.44 11.97
CA ILE A 74 -13.04 -0.80 13.10
C ILE A 74 -13.88 -1.45 14.21
N VAL A 75 -14.99 -0.80 14.60
CA VAL A 75 -15.84 -1.30 15.70
C VAL A 75 -16.42 -2.68 15.36
N LEU A 76 -16.93 -2.86 14.14
CA LEU A 76 -17.52 -4.13 13.71
C LEU A 76 -16.47 -5.24 13.59
N LEU A 77 -15.30 -4.95 13.01
CA LEU A 77 -14.24 -5.94 12.89
C LEU A 77 -13.66 -6.29 14.26
N PHE A 78 -13.44 -5.31 15.14
CA PHE A 78 -12.99 -5.53 16.51
C PHE A 78 -13.95 -6.45 17.28
N ALA A 79 -15.25 -6.16 17.22
CA ALA A 79 -16.27 -7.01 17.85
C ALA A 79 -16.28 -8.43 17.27
N MET A 80 -16.14 -8.57 15.95
CA MET A 80 -16.08 -9.87 15.27
C MET A 80 -14.88 -10.70 15.73
N LEU A 81 -13.70 -10.09 15.85
CA LEU A 81 -12.47 -10.77 16.28
C LEU A 81 -12.51 -11.17 17.77
N MET A 82 -13.09 -10.33 18.63
CA MET A 82 -13.32 -10.66 20.04
C MET A 82 -14.33 -11.79 20.22
N LEU A 83 -15.37 -11.84 19.37
CA LEU A 83 -16.44 -12.83 19.41
C LEU A 83 -16.21 -14.03 18.48
N GLN A 84 -15.02 -14.16 17.89
CA GLN A 84 -14.71 -15.20 16.90
C GLN A 84 -15.07 -16.62 17.35
N GLY A 85 -14.89 -16.92 18.64
CA GLY A 85 -15.17 -18.24 19.20
C GLY A 85 -16.64 -18.70 19.13
N ILE A 86 -17.60 -17.77 19.00
CA ILE A 86 -19.03 -18.09 18.91
C ILE A 86 -19.61 -17.95 17.50
N LEU A 87 -18.82 -17.45 16.55
CA LEU A 87 -19.24 -17.23 15.17
C LEU A 87 -19.15 -18.55 14.35
N PRO A 88 -19.96 -18.70 13.30
CA PRO A 88 -19.94 -19.92 12.47
C PRO A 88 -18.62 -20.04 11.68
N MET A 89 -18.46 -21.13 10.92
CA MET A 89 -17.27 -21.38 10.08
C MET A 89 -15.94 -21.32 10.86
N ASN A 90 -15.93 -21.95 12.04
CA ASN A 90 -14.76 -22.12 12.90
C ASN A 90 -14.44 -23.61 13.12
N PRO A 91 -13.95 -24.33 12.09
CA PRO A 91 -13.75 -25.79 12.18
C PRO A 91 -12.71 -26.20 13.23
N GLN A 92 -11.80 -25.30 13.59
CA GLN A 92 -10.75 -25.54 14.58
C GLN A 92 -11.15 -25.11 16.01
N ASN A 93 -12.36 -24.57 16.21
CA ASN A 93 -12.83 -24.03 17.49
C ASN A 93 -11.84 -23.01 18.11
N LEU A 94 -11.26 -22.15 17.27
CA LEU A 94 -10.32 -21.13 17.73
C LEU A 94 -11.04 -20.12 18.65
N PRO A 95 -10.41 -19.71 19.76
CA PRO A 95 -11.01 -18.74 20.67
C PRO A 95 -11.10 -17.33 20.04
N GLY A 96 -11.79 -16.43 20.73
CA GLY A 96 -11.70 -15.00 20.46
C GLY A 96 -10.29 -14.46 20.71
N LEU A 97 -9.91 -13.43 19.96
CA LEU A 97 -8.60 -12.79 20.11
C LEU A 97 -8.52 -12.01 21.44
N SER A 98 -7.31 -11.77 21.93
CA SER A 98 -7.10 -10.82 23.02
C SER A 98 -7.46 -9.40 22.58
N TRP A 99 -7.85 -8.53 23.52
CA TRP A 99 -8.30 -7.17 23.21
C TRP A 99 -7.27 -6.35 22.42
N HIS A 100 -5.98 -6.49 22.75
CA HIS A 100 -4.91 -5.73 22.10
C HIS A 100 -4.67 -6.23 20.68
N LEU A 101 -4.71 -7.54 20.45
CA LEU A 101 -4.54 -8.15 19.13
C LEU A 101 -5.75 -7.86 18.25
N ALA A 102 -6.97 -8.01 18.78
CA ALA A 102 -8.19 -7.66 18.07
C ALA A 102 -8.22 -6.17 17.66
N LEU A 103 -7.79 -5.26 18.55
CA LEU A 103 -7.69 -3.83 18.24
C LEU A 103 -6.67 -3.56 17.15
N ASN A 104 -5.47 -4.12 17.27
CA ASN A 104 -4.41 -3.94 16.28
C ASN A 104 -4.84 -4.46 14.90
N THR A 105 -5.36 -5.69 14.83
CA THR A 105 -5.84 -6.29 13.58
C THR A 105 -7.02 -5.51 12.99
N ALA A 106 -7.97 -5.05 13.80
CA ALA A 106 -9.09 -4.26 13.29
C ALA A 106 -8.64 -2.92 12.69
N VAL A 107 -7.77 -2.18 13.38
CA VAL A 107 -7.19 -0.93 12.88
C VAL A 107 -6.34 -1.21 11.64
N SER A 108 -5.55 -2.27 11.66
CA SER A 108 -4.66 -2.69 10.58
C SER A 108 -5.39 -2.88 9.25
N PHE A 109 -6.48 -3.64 9.23
CA PHE A 109 -7.24 -3.90 8.00
C PHE A 109 -8.04 -2.68 7.53
N VAL A 110 -8.64 -1.91 8.46
CA VAL A 110 -9.41 -0.71 8.08
C VAL A 110 -8.50 0.40 7.55
N THR A 111 -7.29 0.51 8.08
CA THR A 111 -6.30 1.49 7.63
C THR A 111 -5.60 1.10 6.33
N ASN A 112 -5.99 -0.03 5.71
CA ASN A 112 -5.35 -0.57 4.51
C ASN A 112 -3.88 -0.95 4.71
N THR A 113 -3.49 -1.28 5.94
CA THR A 113 -2.12 -1.66 6.29
C THR A 113 -1.98 -3.17 6.33
N ASN A 114 -2.94 -3.86 6.93
CA ASN A 114 -2.93 -5.30 7.14
C ASN A 114 -1.64 -5.87 7.78
N TRP A 115 -0.98 -5.08 8.64
CA TRP A 115 -0.02 -5.57 9.62
C TRP A 115 -0.53 -6.83 10.34
N GLN A 116 0.36 -7.82 10.48
CA GLN A 116 0.07 -9.12 11.08
C GLN A 116 1.02 -9.35 12.27
N SER A 117 0.48 -9.29 13.49
CA SER A 117 1.14 -9.74 14.73
C SER A 117 0.64 -11.13 15.15
N TYR A 118 0.19 -11.93 14.19
CA TYR A 118 -0.42 -13.23 14.39
C TYR A 118 -0.14 -14.17 13.21
N SER A 119 -0.24 -15.47 13.45
CA SER A 119 -0.28 -16.49 12.39
C SER A 119 -1.74 -16.80 12.04
N GLY A 120 -2.11 -16.60 10.77
CA GLY A 120 -3.50 -16.67 10.33
C GLY A 120 -4.13 -18.06 10.49
N GLU A 121 -3.35 -19.12 10.25
CA GLU A 121 -3.77 -20.53 10.42
C GLU A 121 -4.00 -20.95 11.88
N SER A 122 -3.37 -20.28 12.84
CA SER A 122 -3.50 -20.62 14.26
C SER A 122 -4.39 -19.66 15.04
N THR A 123 -4.66 -18.47 14.49
CA THR A 123 -5.32 -17.37 15.21
C THR A 123 -6.72 -17.07 14.69
N LEU A 124 -6.95 -17.14 13.38
CA LEU A 124 -8.20 -16.66 12.77
C LEU A 124 -9.08 -17.78 12.24
N SER A 125 -10.39 -17.66 12.48
CA SER A 125 -11.40 -18.53 11.87
C SER A 125 -11.68 -18.14 10.42
N TYR A 126 -12.32 -19.03 9.66
CA TYR A 126 -12.70 -18.73 8.27
C TYR A 126 -13.71 -17.59 8.19
N PHE A 127 -14.60 -17.47 9.18
CA PHE A 127 -15.56 -16.37 9.22
C PHE A 127 -14.87 -15.01 9.40
N SER A 128 -13.90 -14.91 10.31
CA SER A 128 -13.12 -13.68 10.51
C SER A 128 -12.35 -13.29 9.24
N GLN A 129 -11.72 -14.26 8.58
CA GLN A 129 -11.00 -14.03 7.31
C GLN A 129 -11.94 -13.59 6.17
N MET A 130 -13.09 -14.26 6.01
CA MET A 130 -14.02 -14.03 4.91
C MET A 130 -14.92 -12.79 5.10
N VAL A 131 -15.53 -12.63 6.27
CA VAL A 131 -16.55 -11.60 6.52
C VAL A 131 -15.94 -10.38 7.21
N GLY A 132 -14.85 -10.56 7.94
CA GLY A 132 -14.12 -9.47 8.59
C GLY A 132 -13.04 -8.89 7.68
N LEU A 133 -11.96 -9.64 7.52
CA LEU A 133 -10.74 -9.20 6.84
C LEU A 133 -10.97 -8.88 5.37
N THR A 134 -11.59 -9.80 4.62
CA THR A 134 -11.83 -9.61 3.18
C THR A 134 -12.78 -8.45 2.92
N VAL A 135 -13.81 -8.24 3.74
CA VAL A 135 -14.70 -7.07 3.61
C VAL A 135 -13.92 -5.77 3.83
N GLN A 136 -13.07 -5.71 4.86
CA GLN A 136 -12.24 -4.54 5.08
C GLN A 136 -11.26 -4.30 3.93
N ASN A 137 -10.66 -5.34 3.35
CA ASN A 137 -9.79 -5.19 2.17
C ASN A 137 -10.47 -4.48 0.98
N PHE A 138 -11.79 -4.64 0.81
CA PHE A 138 -12.55 -3.90 -0.19
C PHE A 138 -12.81 -2.45 0.25
N LEU A 139 -13.27 -2.25 1.50
CA LEU A 139 -13.69 -0.94 1.99
C LEU A 139 -12.52 0.03 2.23
N SER A 140 -11.38 -0.48 2.69
CA SER A 140 -10.14 0.27 2.90
C SER A 140 -9.56 0.77 1.56
N ALA A 141 -9.55 -0.11 0.55
CA ALA A 141 -9.13 0.21 -0.81
C ALA A 141 -10.10 1.19 -1.47
N ALA A 142 -11.41 0.95 -1.37
CA ALA A 142 -12.44 1.85 -1.89
C ALA A 142 -12.37 3.24 -1.25
N THR A 143 -12.09 3.31 0.06
CA THR A 143 -11.84 4.57 0.78
C THR A 143 -10.68 5.34 0.16
N GLY A 144 -9.54 4.67 -0.07
CA GLY A 144 -8.37 5.30 -0.69
C GLY A 144 -8.68 5.87 -2.07
N ILE A 145 -9.36 5.09 -2.92
CA ILE A 145 -9.79 5.51 -4.27
C ILE A 145 -10.79 6.68 -4.20
N ALA A 146 -11.74 6.66 -3.27
CA ALA A 146 -12.72 7.72 -3.11
C ALA A 146 -12.06 9.07 -2.72
N VAL A 147 -11.10 9.04 -1.79
CA VAL A 147 -10.34 10.24 -1.39
C VAL A 147 -9.58 10.84 -2.59
N ILE A 148 -8.89 10.01 -3.37
CA ILE A 148 -8.20 10.52 -4.57
C ILE A 148 -9.18 10.97 -5.65
N PHE A 149 -10.35 10.34 -5.82
CA PHE A 149 -11.39 10.83 -6.73
C PHE A 149 -11.82 12.25 -6.37
N ALA A 150 -12.05 12.52 -5.08
CA ALA A 150 -12.39 13.85 -4.59
C ALA A 150 -11.26 14.87 -4.86
N LEU A 151 -9.99 14.49 -4.65
CA LEU A 151 -8.85 15.37 -4.93
C LEU A 151 -8.66 15.63 -6.44
N ILE A 152 -8.81 14.62 -7.30
CA ILE A 152 -8.73 14.79 -8.75
C ILE A 152 -9.87 15.70 -9.24
N ARG A 153 -11.10 15.51 -8.73
CA ARG A 153 -12.22 16.41 -8.99
C ARG A 153 -11.92 17.83 -8.54
N ALA A 154 -11.25 18.01 -7.40
CA ALA A 154 -10.85 19.32 -6.93
C ALA A 154 -9.85 20.01 -7.87
N PHE A 155 -8.98 19.27 -8.57
CA PHE A 155 -8.13 19.85 -9.62
C PHE A 155 -8.89 20.15 -10.92
N ALA A 156 -9.77 19.24 -11.35
CA ALA A 156 -10.47 19.36 -12.64
C ALA A 156 -11.63 20.37 -12.62
N ARG A 157 -12.39 20.46 -11.52
CA ARG A 157 -13.56 21.36 -11.39
C ARG A 157 -13.12 22.82 -11.24
N ARG A 158 -13.96 23.75 -11.71
CA ARG A 158 -13.69 25.20 -11.73
C ARG A 158 -14.71 25.94 -10.87
N SER A 159 -14.27 26.58 -9.78
CA SER A 159 -15.13 27.46 -8.95
C SER A 159 -16.41 26.79 -8.45
N MET A 160 -16.28 25.57 -7.93
CA MET A 160 -17.38 24.79 -7.35
C MET A 160 -17.14 24.62 -5.84
N ASP A 161 -18.17 24.23 -5.09
CA ASP A 161 -18.08 23.97 -3.65
C ASP A 161 -18.21 22.47 -3.29
N THR A 162 -18.33 21.60 -4.29
CA THR A 162 -18.63 20.17 -4.11
C THR A 162 -17.64 19.24 -4.82
N LEU A 163 -17.50 18.01 -4.30
CA LEU A 163 -16.51 17.01 -4.71
C LEU A 163 -17.11 15.68 -5.20
N GLY A 164 -18.41 15.63 -5.51
CA GLY A 164 -19.15 14.40 -5.81
C GLY A 164 -19.82 13.84 -4.56
N ASN A 165 -20.09 12.54 -4.54
CA ASN A 165 -20.76 11.87 -3.42
C ASN A 165 -19.97 10.63 -3.01
N ALA A 166 -19.55 10.58 -1.74
CA ALA A 166 -18.69 9.53 -1.22
C ALA A 166 -19.37 8.14 -1.30
N TRP A 167 -20.66 8.04 -0.99
CA TRP A 167 -21.38 6.76 -1.01
C TRP A 167 -21.52 6.20 -2.42
N VAL A 168 -21.78 7.08 -3.40
CA VAL A 168 -21.81 6.72 -4.82
C VAL A 168 -20.44 6.22 -5.28
N ASP A 169 -19.36 6.92 -4.92
CA ASP A 169 -18.00 6.54 -5.27
C ASP A 169 -17.63 5.19 -4.66
N LEU A 170 -17.78 5.04 -3.34
CA LEU A 170 -17.49 3.81 -2.61
C LEU A 170 -18.21 2.60 -3.21
N THR A 171 -19.48 2.77 -3.56
CA THR A 171 -20.31 1.69 -4.12
C THR A 171 -19.86 1.33 -5.53
N ARG A 172 -19.66 2.32 -6.43
CA ARG A 172 -19.19 2.08 -7.81
C ARG A 172 -17.79 1.47 -7.84
N ILE A 173 -16.88 1.97 -7.01
CA ILE A 173 -15.52 1.45 -6.89
C ILE A 173 -15.56 0.00 -6.43
N THR A 174 -16.25 -0.27 -5.33
CA THR A 174 -16.29 -1.63 -4.76
C THR A 174 -16.90 -2.61 -5.73
N LEU A 175 -18.07 -2.28 -6.27
CA LEU A 175 -18.84 -3.26 -7.01
C LEU A 175 -18.42 -3.37 -8.47
N TRP A 176 -18.05 -2.28 -9.17
CA TRP A 176 -17.78 -2.32 -10.61
C TRP A 176 -16.28 -2.28 -10.96
N VAL A 177 -15.41 -1.99 -10.00
CA VAL A 177 -13.95 -2.02 -10.21
C VAL A 177 -13.35 -3.17 -9.42
N LEU A 178 -13.43 -3.12 -8.09
CA LEU A 178 -12.71 -4.06 -7.24
C LEU A 178 -13.28 -5.48 -7.35
N LEU A 179 -14.60 -5.65 -7.21
CA LEU A 179 -15.25 -6.96 -7.21
C LEU A 179 -15.05 -7.76 -8.51
N PRO A 180 -15.33 -7.22 -9.71
CA PRO A 180 -15.19 -8.01 -10.95
C PRO A 180 -13.74 -8.34 -11.26
N ILE A 181 -12.80 -7.42 -11.03
CA ILE A 181 -11.37 -7.68 -11.24
C ILE A 181 -10.90 -8.73 -10.23
N SER A 182 -11.28 -8.60 -8.95
CA SER A 182 -10.92 -9.60 -7.92
C SER A 182 -11.51 -10.97 -8.21
N LEU A 183 -12.72 -11.05 -8.75
CA LEU A 183 -13.34 -12.33 -9.12
C LEU A 183 -12.54 -13.03 -10.23
N ILE A 184 -12.16 -12.31 -11.29
CA ILE A 184 -11.35 -12.86 -12.39
C ILE A 184 -9.99 -13.34 -11.86
N LEU A 185 -9.36 -12.56 -11.00
CA LEU A 185 -8.07 -12.89 -10.41
C LEU A 185 -8.17 -14.09 -9.47
N ALA A 186 -9.19 -14.17 -8.62
CA ALA A 186 -9.40 -15.30 -7.72
C ALA A 186 -9.60 -16.60 -8.52
N LEU A 187 -10.38 -16.58 -9.60
CA LEU A 187 -10.57 -17.75 -10.47
C LEU A 187 -9.26 -18.17 -11.14
N PHE A 188 -8.47 -17.22 -11.62
CA PHE A 188 -7.14 -17.48 -12.17
C PHE A 188 -6.20 -18.10 -11.12
N PHE A 189 -6.19 -17.56 -9.90
CA PHE A 189 -5.42 -18.08 -8.78
C PHE A 189 -5.83 -19.51 -8.40
N ILE A 190 -7.13 -19.80 -8.34
CA ILE A 190 -7.64 -21.16 -8.11
C ILE A 190 -7.14 -22.12 -9.20
N GLN A 191 -7.21 -21.70 -10.47
CA GLN A 191 -6.74 -22.51 -11.59
C GLN A 191 -5.24 -22.82 -11.51
N GLN A 192 -4.44 -21.94 -10.91
CA GLN A 192 -3.01 -22.13 -10.69
C GLN A 192 -2.65 -22.85 -9.38
N GLY A 193 -3.63 -23.15 -8.51
CA GLY A 193 -3.43 -23.93 -7.28
C GLY A 193 -3.61 -23.16 -5.96
N VAL A 194 -4.10 -21.92 -5.98
CA VAL A 194 -4.46 -21.19 -4.76
C VAL A 194 -5.72 -21.81 -4.15
N LEU A 195 -5.73 -21.92 -2.82
CA LEU A 195 -6.77 -22.63 -2.10
C LEU A 195 -8.09 -21.84 -2.06
N GLN A 196 -9.23 -22.51 -2.25
CA GLN A 196 -10.54 -21.88 -2.07
C GLN A 196 -11.59 -22.91 -1.66
N ASN A 197 -11.74 -23.16 -0.36
CA ASN A 197 -12.79 -24.03 0.17
C ASN A 197 -13.15 -23.66 1.63
N PHE A 198 -14.10 -24.39 2.22
CA PHE A 198 -14.47 -24.26 3.63
C PHE A 198 -14.29 -25.59 4.38
N LEU A 199 -13.39 -26.44 3.90
CA LEU A 199 -13.14 -27.75 4.50
C LEU A 199 -12.44 -27.57 5.86
N PRO A 200 -12.65 -28.50 6.81
CA PRO A 200 -11.82 -28.55 8.01
C PRO A 200 -10.35 -28.81 7.64
N TYR A 201 -9.45 -28.60 8.59
CA TYR A 201 -8.03 -28.84 8.34
C TYR A 201 -7.81 -30.31 7.99
N GLN A 202 -7.04 -30.55 6.92
CA GLN A 202 -6.90 -31.88 6.35
C GLN A 202 -5.72 -32.59 7.00
N PRO A 203 -5.94 -33.69 7.74
CA PRO A 203 -4.84 -34.50 8.23
C PRO A 203 -4.19 -35.24 7.05
N TYR A 204 -2.87 -35.32 7.05
CA TYR A 204 -2.11 -36.16 6.14
C TYR A 204 -0.92 -36.80 6.85
N THR A 205 -0.50 -37.97 6.36
CA THR A 205 0.73 -38.64 6.81
C THR A 205 1.77 -38.47 5.73
N SER A 206 2.94 -37.94 6.07
CA SER A 206 4.05 -37.76 5.14
C SER A 206 4.60 -39.12 4.69
N LEU A 207 5.41 -39.13 3.63
CA LEU A 207 6.10 -40.33 3.17
C LEU A 207 7.04 -40.92 4.23
N GLU A 208 7.48 -40.12 5.20
CA GLU A 208 8.30 -40.52 6.35
C GLU A 208 7.45 -41.05 7.53
N GLY A 209 6.12 -41.03 7.42
CA GLY A 209 5.20 -41.51 8.45
C GLY A 209 4.81 -40.46 9.50
N VAL A 210 5.19 -39.18 9.32
CA VAL A 210 4.86 -38.09 10.25
C VAL A 210 3.45 -37.57 9.98
N GLN A 211 2.64 -37.41 11.03
CA GLN A 211 1.31 -36.82 10.91
C GLN A 211 1.40 -35.29 10.91
N HIS A 212 0.75 -34.68 9.92
CA HIS A 212 0.66 -33.24 9.77
C HIS A 212 -0.79 -32.83 9.55
N LEU A 213 -1.05 -31.55 9.80
CA LEU A 213 -2.35 -30.94 9.62
C LEU A 213 -2.22 -29.79 8.61
N MET A 214 -2.92 -29.91 7.49
CA MET A 214 -2.87 -28.95 6.40
C MET A 214 -3.97 -27.89 6.59
N PRO A 215 -3.61 -26.60 6.69
CA PRO A 215 -4.61 -25.57 6.88
C PRO A 215 -5.41 -25.36 5.59
N MET A 216 -6.73 -25.23 5.74
CA MET A 216 -7.69 -25.03 4.65
C MET A 216 -8.31 -23.62 4.72
N GLY A 217 -9.17 -23.25 3.76
CA GLY A 217 -9.92 -21.99 3.82
C GLY A 217 -10.14 -21.26 2.49
N PRO A 218 -10.91 -20.15 2.51
CA PRO A 218 -11.25 -19.36 1.32
C PRO A 218 -10.14 -18.37 0.95
N VAL A 219 -8.97 -18.89 0.57
CA VAL A 219 -7.74 -18.10 0.38
C VAL A 219 -7.78 -17.25 -0.89
N ALA A 220 -8.15 -17.81 -2.05
CA ALA A 220 -8.08 -17.13 -3.34
C ALA A 220 -8.92 -15.86 -3.43
N SER A 221 -10.09 -15.83 -2.79
CA SER A 221 -10.92 -14.63 -2.71
C SER A 221 -10.23 -13.49 -1.95
N GLN A 222 -9.53 -13.81 -0.86
CA GLN A 222 -8.77 -12.84 -0.08
C GLN A 222 -7.49 -12.43 -0.81
N GLU A 223 -6.80 -13.38 -1.45
CA GLU A 223 -5.58 -13.16 -2.24
C GLU A 223 -5.81 -12.13 -3.36
N ALA A 224 -6.91 -12.25 -4.09
CA ALA A 224 -7.23 -11.35 -5.18
C ALA A 224 -7.39 -9.90 -4.72
N ILE A 225 -8.21 -9.66 -3.70
CA ILE A 225 -8.43 -8.30 -3.20
C ILE A 225 -7.24 -7.77 -2.41
N LYS A 226 -6.48 -8.62 -1.69
CA LYS A 226 -5.32 -8.12 -0.94
C LYS A 226 -4.25 -7.58 -1.88
N MET A 227 -4.10 -8.17 -3.07
CA MET A 227 -3.21 -7.67 -4.12
C MET A 227 -3.78 -6.44 -4.82
N LEU A 228 -5.03 -6.52 -5.29
CA LEU A 228 -5.66 -5.46 -6.09
C LEU A 228 -5.86 -4.17 -5.29
N GLY A 229 -6.26 -4.30 -4.03
CA GLY A 229 -6.47 -3.19 -3.12
C GLY A 229 -5.20 -2.72 -2.40
N THR A 230 -4.03 -3.28 -2.73
CA THR A 230 -2.75 -3.07 -2.03
C THR A 230 -2.93 -3.14 -0.52
N ASN A 231 -3.57 -4.21 -0.05
CA ASN A 231 -3.82 -4.43 1.37
C ASN A 231 -2.73 -5.32 1.99
N GLY A 232 -2.36 -6.40 1.29
CA GLY A 232 -1.27 -7.31 1.68
C GLY A 232 -1.48 -8.23 2.89
N GLY A 233 -2.64 -8.25 3.54
CA GLY A 233 -2.89 -9.18 4.65
C GLY A 233 -2.99 -10.64 4.20
N GLY A 234 -1.97 -11.45 4.49
CA GLY A 234 -1.93 -12.87 4.17
C GLY A 234 -2.99 -13.69 4.91
N PHE A 235 -3.48 -14.76 4.29
CA PHE A 235 -4.34 -15.72 4.97
C PHE A 235 -3.52 -16.55 5.98
N PHE A 236 -2.27 -16.85 5.65
CA PHE A 236 -1.30 -17.54 6.49
C PHE A 236 -0.19 -16.60 6.96
N ASN A 237 0.58 -17.04 7.96
CA ASN A 237 1.73 -16.28 8.47
C ASN A 237 2.74 -15.93 7.37
N ALA A 238 3.03 -16.89 6.49
CA ALA A 238 4.00 -16.75 5.40
C ALA A 238 3.44 -15.95 4.19
N ASN A 239 2.19 -15.48 4.25
CA ASN A 239 1.60 -14.58 3.27
C ASN A 239 1.87 -15.04 1.81
N SER A 240 2.43 -14.18 0.95
CA SER A 240 2.67 -14.48 -0.46
C SER A 240 3.87 -15.38 -0.74
N SER A 241 4.58 -15.87 0.29
CA SER A 241 5.51 -17.00 0.16
C SER A 241 4.83 -18.34 0.43
N HIS A 242 3.60 -18.37 0.95
CA HIS A 242 2.88 -19.62 1.19
C HIS A 242 2.45 -20.26 -0.15
N PRO A 243 2.69 -21.57 -0.39
CA PRO A 243 2.30 -22.22 -1.64
C PRO A 243 0.79 -22.15 -1.96
N PHE A 244 -0.07 -22.11 -0.95
CA PHE A 244 -1.52 -21.92 -1.13
C PHE A 244 -1.97 -20.49 -1.40
N GLU A 245 -1.09 -19.49 -1.25
CA GLU A 245 -1.37 -18.09 -1.60
C GLU A 245 -0.70 -17.71 -2.93
N ASN A 246 0.47 -18.30 -3.23
CA ASN A 246 1.24 -18.02 -4.44
C ASN A 246 1.96 -19.29 -4.98
N PRO A 247 1.22 -20.17 -5.68
CA PRO A 247 1.67 -21.50 -6.05
C PRO A 247 2.70 -21.52 -7.18
N THR A 248 2.66 -20.55 -8.10
CA THR A 248 3.49 -20.57 -9.32
C THR A 248 4.20 -19.23 -9.56
N ALA A 249 5.28 -19.25 -10.34
CA ALA A 249 5.92 -18.01 -10.78
C ALA A 249 4.96 -17.14 -11.64
N LEU A 250 3.97 -17.77 -12.29
CA LEU A 250 2.94 -17.08 -13.05
C LEU A 250 1.94 -16.35 -12.14
N THR A 251 1.50 -16.95 -11.03
CA THR A 251 0.71 -16.22 -10.03
C THR A 251 1.52 -15.07 -9.45
N ASN A 252 2.81 -15.26 -9.19
CA ASN A 252 3.67 -14.23 -8.62
C ASN A 252 3.81 -12.99 -9.50
N ILE A 253 4.01 -13.14 -10.83
CA ILE A 253 4.07 -11.99 -11.74
C ILE A 253 2.70 -11.30 -11.86
N VAL A 254 1.60 -12.05 -11.84
CA VAL A 254 0.24 -11.49 -11.85
C VAL A 254 -0.05 -10.72 -10.56
N GLN A 255 0.35 -11.24 -9.40
CA GLN A 255 0.25 -10.52 -8.12
C GLN A 255 0.99 -9.19 -8.20
N MET A 256 2.26 -9.18 -8.63
CA MET A 256 3.03 -7.93 -8.79
C MET A 256 2.35 -6.94 -9.74
N LEU A 257 1.82 -7.41 -10.89
CA LEU A 257 1.12 -6.56 -11.86
C LEU A 257 -0.11 -5.92 -11.24
N VAL A 258 -0.86 -6.68 -10.45
CA VAL A 258 -2.12 -6.23 -9.86
C VAL A 258 -1.88 -5.25 -8.71
N ILE A 259 -0.80 -5.39 -7.95
CA ILE A 259 -0.37 -4.39 -6.94
C ILE A 259 -0.22 -3.01 -7.60
N PHE A 260 0.44 -2.91 -8.75
CA PHE A 260 0.65 -1.62 -9.44
C PHE A 260 -0.51 -1.19 -10.34
N LEU A 261 -1.47 -2.08 -10.63
CA LEU A 261 -2.49 -1.86 -11.65
C LEU A 261 -3.35 -0.62 -11.39
N ILE A 262 -3.97 -0.52 -10.21
CA ILE A 262 -4.81 0.62 -9.84
C ILE A 262 -3.98 1.90 -9.65
N PRO A 263 -2.83 1.90 -8.93
CA PRO A 263 -1.97 3.08 -8.81
C PRO A 263 -1.55 3.67 -10.17
N ALA A 264 -1.12 2.83 -11.11
CA ALA A 264 -0.76 3.27 -12.46
C ALA A 264 -2.00 3.77 -13.24
N ALA A 265 -3.14 3.07 -13.14
CA ALA A 265 -4.38 3.47 -13.78
C ALA A 265 -4.90 4.82 -13.27
N LEU A 266 -4.78 5.11 -11.98
CA LEU A 266 -5.16 6.39 -11.38
C LEU A 266 -4.32 7.56 -11.94
N CYS A 267 -3.05 7.34 -12.28
CA CYS A 267 -2.22 8.37 -12.91
C CYS A 267 -2.69 8.68 -14.34
N PHE A 268 -3.05 7.66 -15.12
CA PHE A 268 -3.68 7.85 -16.42
C PHE A 268 -5.04 8.57 -16.28
N ALA A 269 -5.85 8.14 -15.31
CA ALA A 269 -7.15 8.72 -15.02
C ALA A 269 -7.04 10.20 -14.63
N PHE A 270 -6.02 10.56 -13.83
CA PHE A 270 -5.70 11.95 -13.49
C PHE A 270 -5.42 12.78 -14.73
N GLY A 271 -4.53 12.32 -15.61
CA GLY A 271 -4.20 13.01 -16.86
C GLY A 271 -5.40 13.21 -17.79
N ASP A 272 -6.27 12.19 -17.90
CA ASP A 272 -7.50 12.29 -18.69
C ASP A 272 -8.54 13.21 -18.01
N ALA A 273 -8.67 13.19 -16.69
CA ALA A 273 -9.63 14.01 -15.94
C ALA A 273 -9.27 15.51 -15.94
N VAL A 274 -7.98 15.87 -15.90
CA VAL A 274 -7.52 17.26 -16.01
C VAL A 274 -7.38 17.74 -17.46
N ALA A 275 -7.73 16.89 -18.43
CA ALA A 275 -7.63 17.14 -19.87
C ALA A 275 -6.20 17.46 -20.38
N ASP A 276 -5.17 16.98 -19.68
CA ASP A 276 -3.77 17.01 -20.12
C ASP A 276 -3.04 15.71 -19.74
N ARG A 277 -2.95 14.78 -20.70
CA ARG A 277 -2.30 13.48 -20.52
C ARG A 277 -0.82 13.58 -20.12
N ARG A 278 -0.16 14.68 -20.46
CA ARG A 278 1.25 14.89 -20.12
C ARG A 278 1.45 14.98 -18.61
N GLN A 279 0.46 15.45 -17.86
CA GLN A 279 0.49 15.49 -16.40
C GLN A 279 0.45 14.07 -15.80
N GLY A 280 -0.44 13.21 -16.31
CA GLY A 280 -0.49 11.80 -15.93
C GLY A 280 0.81 11.06 -16.26
N HIS A 281 1.36 11.30 -17.46
CA HIS A 281 2.65 10.72 -17.87
C HIS A 281 3.81 11.24 -17.02
N MET A 282 3.83 12.53 -16.64
CA MET A 282 4.86 13.10 -15.78
C MET A 282 4.91 12.38 -14.42
N LEU A 283 3.75 12.11 -13.82
CA LEU A 283 3.66 11.35 -12.57
C LEU A 283 4.19 9.93 -12.74
N LEU A 284 3.74 9.23 -13.79
CA LEU A 284 4.18 7.86 -14.10
C LEU A 284 5.69 7.78 -14.32
N TRP A 285 6.27 8.69 -15.10
CA TRP A 285 7.71 8.73 -15.36
C TRP A 285 8.50 8.96 -14.08
N SER A 286 8.05 9.89 -13.23
CA SER A 286 8.73 10.21 -11.97
C SER A 286 8.80 8.99 -11.05
N MET A 287 7.67 8.28 -10.89
CA MET A 287 7.62 7.06 -10.07
C MET A 287 8.38 5.90 -10.71
N SER A 288 8.27 5.71 -12.03
CA SER A 288 8.95 4.61 -12.75
C SER A 288 10.47 4.71 -12.66
N LEU A 289 11.03 5.91 -12.77
CA LEU A 289 12.48 6.10 -12.69
C LEU A 289 13.00 5.76 -11.29
N ILE A 290 12.33 6.22 -10.22
CA ILE A 290 12.71 5.87 -8.84
C ILE A 290 12.59 4.35 -8.65
N PHE A 291 11.47 3.77 -9.06
CA PHE A 291 11.21 2.33 -8.94
C PHE A 291 12.27 1.46 -9.63
N VAL A 292 12.61 1.77 -10.89
CA VAL A 292 13.60 0.99 -11.67
C VAL A 292 14.98 1.03 -11.00
N VAL A 293 15.39 2.20 -10.50
CA VAL A 293 16.67 2.32 -9.77
C VAL A 293 16.64 1.49 -8.50
N CYS A 294 15.56 1.60 -7.70
CA CYS A 294 15.43 0.83 -6.46
C CYS A 294 15.41 -0.69 -6.71
N ALA A 295 14.65 -1.15 -7.71
CA ALA A 295 14.62 -2.55 -8.12
C ALA A 295 16.00 -3.04 -8.57
N GLY A 296 16.73 -2.24 -9.34
CA GLY A 296 18.09 -2.55 -9.76
C GLY A 296 19.06 -2.69 -8.59
N VAL A 297 18.98 -1.79 -7.60
CA VAL A 297 19.84 -1.84 -6.40
C VAL A 297 19.55 -3.08 -5.56
N VAL A 298 18.29 -3.40 -5.28
CA VAL A 298 17.94 -4.59 -4.49
C VAL A 298 18.32 -5.87 -5.22
N MET A 299 18.03 -5.97 -6.52
CA MET A 299 18.44 -7.13 -7.33
C MET A 299 19.96 -7.32 -7.34
N TRP A 300 20.73 -6.23 -7.38
CA TRP A 300 22.18 -6.30 -7.30
C TRP A 300 22.65 -6.71 -5.90
N ALA A 301 22.10 -6.10 -4.85
CA ALA A 301 22.47 -6.39 -3.46
C ALA A 301 22.21 -7.86 -3.10
N GLU A 302 21.02 -8.38 -3.42
CA GLU A 302 20.67 -9.78 -3.16
C GLU A 302 21.45 -10.77 -4.02
N PHE A 303 21.90 -10.35 -5.20
CA PHE A 303 22.80 -11.15 -6.04
C PHE A 303 24.22 -11.20 -5.49
N GLN A 304 24.74 -10.11 -4.88
CA GLN A 304 25.99 -10.17 -4.12
C GLN A 304 25.83 -11.07 -2.89
N GLY A 305 24.69 -10.97 -2.24
CA GLY A 305 24.24 -11.85 -1.17
C GLY A 305 25.16 -11.87 0.05
N ASN A 306 25.36 -13.04 0.65
CA ASN A 306 26.16 -13.21 1.87
C ASN A 306 27.52 -13.86 1.54
N PRO A 307 28.65 -13.16 1.71
CA PRO A 307 29.97 -13.71 1.42
C PRO A 307 30.32 -14.91 2.31
N HIS A 308 29.71 -15.04 3.49
CA HIS A 308 29.95 -16.17 4.39
C HIS A 308 29.52 -17.50 3.78
N PHE A 309 28.54 -17.53 2.87
CA PHE A 309 28.13 -18.77 2.19
C PHE A 309 29.28 -19.39 1.39
N LEU A 310 30.08 -18.59 0.69
CA LEU A 310 31.26 -19.09 -0.03
C LEU A 310 32.32 -19.63 0.94
N THR A 311 32.53 -18.96 2.08
CA THR A 311 33.50 -19.43 3.09
C THR A 311 33.09 -20.74 3.75
N LEU A 312 31.79 -21.04 3.80
CA LEU A 312 31.21 -22.25 4.38
C LEU A 312 30.99 -23.37 3.34
N GLY A 313 31.44 -23.18 2.10
CA GLY A 313 31.37 -24.20 1.04
C GLY A 313 30.07 -24.20 0.22
N GLY A 314 29.28 -23.12 0.27
CA GLY A 314 28.15 -22.90 -0.62
C GLY A 314 28.58 -22.67 -2.07
N ASP A 315 27.71 -23.05 -3.02
CA ASP A 315 27.95 -22.94 -4.46
C ASP A 315 28.10 -21.47 -4.94
N SER A 316 27.47 -20.54 -4.23
CA SER A 316 27.58 -19.11 -4.50
C SER A 316 27.29 -18.28 -3.24
N ALA A 317 27.61 -16.99 -3.30
CA ALA A 317 27.25 -16.02 -2.25
C ALA A 317 25.77 -15.59 -2.30
N ILE A 318 25.01 -16.04 -3.30
CA ILE A 318 23.64 -15.61 -3.57
C ILE A 318 22.74 -15.80 -2.34
N ASN A 319 21.98 -14.77 -1.97
CA ASN A 319 21.17 -14.80 -0.76
C ASN A 319 19.81 -15.51 -0.96
N MET A 320 19.76 -16.80 -0.66
CA MET A 320 18.55 -17.63 -0.69
C MET A 320 17.88 -17.84 0.68
N GLU A 321 18.42 -17.29 1.78
CA GLU A 321 17.97 -17.55 3.17
C GLU A 321 16.45 -17.35 3.34
N GLY A 322 15.95 -16.16 3.01
CA GLY A 322 14.53 -15.83 3.11
C GLY A 322 13.75 -15.96 1.80
N LYS A 323 14.21 -16.74 0.82
CA LYS A 323 13.67 -16.76 -0.55
C LYS A 323 13.01 -18.09 -0.89
N GLU A 324 12.05 -18.06 -1.81
CA GLU A 324 11.39 -19.26 -2.32
C GLU A 324 12.02 -19.73 -3.64
N SER A 325 12.29 -21.04 -3.74
CA SER A 325 12.81 -21.68 -4.97
C SER A 325 11.91 -21.48 -6.18
N ARG A 326 10.60 -21.26 -5.98
CA ARG A 326 9.61 -21.02 -7.05
C ARG A 326 9.88 -19.73 -7.82
N PHE A 327 10.43 -18.71 -7.16
CA PHE A 327 10.57 -17.36 -7.71
C PHE A 327 12.03 -17.03 -8.03
N GLY A 328 12.95 -17.48 -7.17
CA GLY A 328 14.36 -17.10 -7.25
C GLY A 328 14.62 -15.64 -6.86
N ILE A 329 15.90 -15.27 -6.81
CA ILE A 329 16.37 -14.01 -6.21
C ILE A 329 15.83 -12.78 -6.92
N LEU A 330 15.86 -12.76 -8.26
CA LEU A 330 15.45 -11.57 -9.02
C LEU A 330 13.96 -11.27 -8.83
N ALA A 331 13.12 -12.30 -8.88
CA ALA A 331 11.67 -12.12 -8.70
C ALA A 331 11.31 -11.77 -7.25
N SER A 332 11.98 -12.37 -6.25
CA SER A 332 11.81 -11.97 -4.85
C SER A 332 12.29 -10.53 -4.59
N SER A 333 13.41 -10.12 -5.19
CA SER A 333 13.94 -8.75 -5.10
C SER A 333 12.98 -7.74 -5.73
N LEU A 334 12.43 -8.07 -6.91
CA LEU A 334 11.42 -7.23 -7.56
C LEU A 334 10.17 -7.11 -6.71
N TYR A 335 9.68 -8.24 -6.18
CA TYR A 335 8.48 -8.28 -5.36
C TYR A 335 8.66 -7.45 -4.08
N ALA A 336 9.81 -7.55 -3.41
CA ALA A 336 10.14 -6.74 -2.24
C ALA A 336 10.05 -5.23 -2.54
N VAL A 337 10.57 -4.78 -3.69
CA VAL A 337 10.46 -3.38 -4.10
C VAL A 337 9.04 -3.01 -4.52
N VAL A 338 8.32 -3.88 -5.23
CA VAL A 338 6.92 -3.66 -5.62
C VAL A 338 6.03 -3.51 -4.38
N THR A 339 6.12 -4.42 -3.43
CA THR A 339 5.25 -4.43 -2.25
C THR A 339 5.54 -3.28 -1.29
N THR A 340 6.80 -2.84 -1.20
CA THR A 340 7.21 -1.73 -0.33
C THR A 340 7.13 -0.35 -0.96
N ALA A 341 7.11 -0.25 -2.29
CA ALA A 341 6.86 1.02 -2.97
C ALA A 341 5.36 1.33 -3.09
N ALA A 342 4.54 0.29 -3.25
CA ALA A 342 3.10 0.40 -3.46
C ALA A 342 2.26 0.27 -2.19
N SER A 343 2.85 0.40 -0.99
CA SER A 343 2.12 0.27 0.28
C SER A 343 1.27 -1.00 0.35
N CYS A 344 1.75 -2.11 -0.24
CA CYS A 344 0.97 -3.33 -0.32
C CYS A 344 1.18 -4.20 0.91
N GLY A 345 2.42 -4.45 1.29
CA GLY A 345 2.74 -5.24 2.48
C GLY A 345 2.69 -6.75 2.31
N ALA A 346 2.30 -7.27 1.14
CA ALA A 346 2.43 -8.67 0.81
C ALA A 346 3.91 -9.07 0.75
N VAL A 347 4.34 -10.07 1.50
CA VAL A 347 5.74 -10.51 1.56
C VAL A 347 5.85 -11.90 0.94
N ASN A 348 6.63 -12.03 -0.15
CA ASN A 348 6.93 -13.34 -0.77
C ASN A 348 8.33 -13.88 -0.44
N ALA A 349 9.11 -13.09 0.29
CA ALA A 349 10.46 -13.38 0.73
C ALA A 349 10.74 -12.57 2.00
N MET A 350 11.23 -13.20 3.05
CA MET A 350 11.36 -12.56 4.37
C MET A 350 12.40 -11.44 4.32
N HIS A 351 11.96 -10.19 4.52
CA HIS A 351 12.80 -9.00 4.39
C HIS A 351 13.88 -8.91 5.48
N ASP A 352 13.65 -9.53 6.65
CA ASP A 352 14.67 -9.66 7.72
C ASP A 352 15.91 -10.42 7.23
N SER A 353 15.71 -11.36 6.32
CA SER A 353 16.79 -12.18 5.75
C SER A 353 17.36 -11.59 4.46
N PHE A 354 17.09 -10.32 4.14
CA PHE A 354 17.72 -9.64 3.02
C PHE A 354 19.10 -9.13 3.44
N THR A 355 19.96 -8.88 2.45
CA THR A 355 21.22 -8.16 2.70
C THR A 355 20.92 -6.77 3.25
N ALA A 356 21.90 -6.16 3.93
CA ALA A 356 21.73 -4.82 4.52
C ALA A 356 21.18 -3.79 3.52
N LEU A 357 21.75 -3.69 2.32
CA LEU A 357 21.23 -2.82 1.25
C LEU A 357 19.91 -3.33 0.66
N GLY A 358 19.75 -4.64 0.54
CA GLY A 358 18.53 -5.28 0.05
C GLY A 358 17.31 -5.02 0.93
N GLY A 359 17.49 -4.91 2.26
CA GLY A 359 16.46 -4.51 3.22
C GLY A 359 16.34 -3.00 3.40
N MET A 360 17.43 -2.24 3.22
CA MET A 360 17.43 -0.77 3.30
C MET A 360 16.52 -0.11 2.29
N ILE A 361 16.57 -0.54 1.02
CA ILE A 361 15.81 0.10 -0.05
C ILE A 361 14.28 -0.08 0.16
N PRO A 362 13.77 -1.29 0.45
CA PRO A 362 12.38 -1.47 0.86
C PRO A 362 11.99 -0.64 2.09
N MET A 363 12.86 -0.58 3.12
CA MET A 363 12.64 0.27 4.30
C MET A 363 12.49 1.75 3.93
N TRP A 364 13.39 2.24 3.09
CA TRP A 364 13.42 3.62 2.65
C TRP A 364 12.25 3.99 1.74
N LEU A 365 11.81 3.07 0.86
CA LEU A 365 10.63 3.27 0.01
C LEU A 365 9.35 3.51 0.82
N MET A 366 9.19 2.83 1.95
CA MET A 366 8.10 3.13 2.89
C MET A 366 8.30 4.51 3.53
N GLN A 367 9.51 4.81 4.00
CA GLN A 367 9.84 6.03 4.73
C GLN A 367 9.72 7.31 3.89
N ILE A 368 9.93 7.26 2.58
CA ILE A 368 9.68 8.41 1.68
C ILE A 368 8.20 8.73 1.50
N GLY A 369 7.30 7.95 2.12
CA GLY A 369 5.87 8.24 2.21
C GLY A 369 5.01 7.47 1.21
N GLU A 370 5.47 6.32 0.72
CA GLU A 370 4.70 5.44 -0.18
C GLU A 370 4.22 6.17 -1.45
N VAL A 371 5.11 6.95 -2.07
CA VAL A 371 4.76 7.82 -3.21
C VAL A 371 5.09 7.21 -4.57
N VAL A 372 5.77 6.07 -4.61
CA VAL A 372 6.27 5.43 -5.84
C VAL A 372 5.35 4.29 -6.26
N PHE A 373 4.35 4.58 -7.11
CA PHE A 373 3.25 3.64 -7.37
C PHE A 373 2.53 3.18 -6.09
N GLY A 374 2.53 4.04 -5.07
CA GLY A 374 2.01 3.81 -3.73
C GLY A 374 0.62 3.21 -3.64
N GLY A 375 0.15 3.00 -2.41
CA GLY A 375 -1.11 2.31 -2.13
C GLY A 375 -2.31 2.86 -2.88
N VAL A 376 -3.33 2.03 -3.04
CA VAL A 376 -4.54 2.31 -3.80
C VAL A 376 -5.19 3.62 -3.35
N GLY A 377 -5.02 4.65 -4.18
CA GLY A 377 -5.37 6.05 -3.90
C GLY A 377 -4.35 6.81 -3.05
N SER A 378 -3.81 6.20 -1.99
CA SER A 378 -2.84 6.84 -1.09
C SER A 378 -1.54 7.26 -1.75
N GLY A 379 -1.01 6.41 -2.63
CA GLY A 379 0.19 6.76 -3.39
C GLY A 379 -0.01 7.99 -4.24
N LEU A 380 -1.14 8.10 -4.95
CA LEU A 380 -1.37 9.23 -5.84
C LEU A 380 -1.63 10.54 -5.08
N TYR A 381 -2.44 10.54 -4.02
CA TYR A 381 -2.59 11.79 -3.24
C TYR A 381 -1.29 12.14 -2.51
N GLY A 382 -0.52 11.16 -2.02
CA GLY A 382 0.80 11.38 -1.42
C GLY A 382 1.76 12.01 -2.42
N MET A 383 1.84 11.46 -3.63
CA MET A 383 2.62 12.02 -4.73
C MET A 383 2.16 13.44 -5.09
N LEU A 384 0.85 13.70 -5.10
CA LEU A 384 0.32 15.05 -5.35
C LEU A 384 0.69 16.04 -4.25
N LEU A 385 0.83 15.63 -2.99
CA LEU A 385 1.38 16.49 -1.93
C LEU A 385 2.82 16.91 -2.24
N PHE A 386 3.65 15.97 -2.69
CA PHE A 386 5.02 16.29 -3.13
C PHE A 386 5.04 17.13 -4.42
N VAL A 387 4.09 16.96 -5.33
CA VAL A 387 3.93 17.84 -6.49
C VAL A 387 3.62 19.27 -6.06
N LEU A 388 2.71 19.45 -5.09
CA LEU A 388 2.39 20.78 -4.56
C LEU A 388 3.63 21.42 -3.90
N LEU A 389 4.42 20.64 -3.16
CA LEU A 389 5.69 21.09 -2.59
C LEU A 389 6.72 21.45 -3.68
N ALA A 390 6.90 20.59 -4.69
CA ALA A 390 7.84 20.83 -5.78
C ALA A 390 7.46 22.07 -6.59
N VAL A 391 6.18 22.27 -6.90
CA VAL A 391 5.66 23.48 -7.55
C VAL A 391 5.87 24.72 -6.68
N PHE A 392 5.71 24.59 -5.37
CA PHE A 392 5.97 25.68 -4.43
C PHE A 392 7.44 26.10 -4.42
N ILE A 393 8.35 25.14 -4.32
CA ILE A 393 9.80 25.39 -4.38
C ILE A 393 10.17 26.00 -5.74
N ALA A 394 9.67 25.45 -6.84
CA ALA A 394 9.92 25.96 -8.19
C ALA A 394 9.44 27.42 -8.36
N GLY A 395 8.21 27.70 -7.93
CA GLY A 395 7.64 29.05 -7.97
C GLY A 395 8.48 30.03 -7.17
N LEU A 396 8.90 29.64 -5.96
CA LEU A 396 9.73 30.46 -5.09
C LEU A 396 11.11 30.76 -5.73
N MET A 397 11.76 29.76 -6.32
CA MET A 397 13.07 29.92 -6.98
C MET A 397 13.02 30.87 -8.18
N ILE A 398 11.88 30.94 -8.87
CA ILE A 398 11.69 31.81 -10.06
C ILE A 398 11.07 33.16 -9.67
N GLY A 399 10.72 33.36 -8.38
CA GLY A 399 10.09 34.58 -7.89
C GLY A 399 8.63 34.74 -8.36
N ARG A 400 7.91 33.64 -8.56
CA ARG A 400 6.51 33.60 -9.02
C ARG A 400 5.61 32.90 -8.01
N THR A 401 4.32 33.22 -8.05
CA THR A 401 3.34 32.52 -7.22
C THR A 401 3.22 31.05 -7.65
N PRO A 402 3.30 30.09 -6.73
CA PRO A 402 3.14 28.67 -7.03
C PRO A 402 1.80 28.37 -7.72
N GLU A 403 1.85 27.62 -8.82
CA GLU A 403 0.67 27.32 -9.64
C GLU A 403 0.78 25.91 -10.21
N PHE A 404 -0.25 25.09 -9.98
CA PHE A 404 -0.35 23.73 -10.52
C PHE A 404 -1.67 23.58 -11.29
N ILE A 405 -1.58 23.21 -12.58
CA ILE A 405 -2.74 23.05 -13.49
C ILE A 405 -3.65 24.31 -13.46
N GLY A 406 -3.05 25.49 -13.53
CA GLY A 406 -3.77 26.76 -13.52
C GLY A 406 -4.30 27.19 -12.15
N LYS A 407 -4.16 26.38 -11.09
CA LYS A 407 -4.62 26.72 -9.74
C LYS A 407 -3.46 27.23 -8.89
N LYS A 408 -3.61 28.45 -8.38
CA LYS A 408 -2.65 29.05 -7.44
C LYS A 408 -2.67 28.35 -6.10
N ILE A 409 -1.50 27.98 -5.60
CA ILE A 409 -1.33 27.34 -4.31
C ILE A 409 -1.05 28.40 -3.25
N ASP A 410 -2.01 28.62 -2.35
CA ASP A 410 -1.89 29.63 -1.30
C ASP A 410 -1.34 29.06 0.00
N VAL A 411 -1.06 29.94 0.97
CA VAL A 411 -0.57 29.60 2.31
C VAL A 411 -1.40 28.52 2.99
N ARG A 412 -2.74 28.56 2.85
CA ARG A 412 -3.62 27.56 3.48
C ARG A 412 -3.36 26.16 2.94
N GLU A 413 -3.23 26.00 1.63
CA GLU A 413 -2.95 24.71 1.00
C GLU A 413 -1.57 24.23 1.38
N MET A 414 -0.56 25.11 1.35
CA MET A 414 0.79 24.76 1.75
C MET A 414 0.89 24.32 3.21
N LYS A 415 0.14 24.94 4.14
CA LYS A 415 0.06 24.49 5.53
C LYS A 415 -0.50 23.07 5.65
N MET A 416 -1.57 22.76 4.91
CA MET A 416 -2.14 21.41 4.92
C MET A 416 -1.22 20.39 4.25
N THR A 417 -0.54 20.77 3.16
CA THR A 417 0.46 19.93 2.49
C THR A 417 1.64 19.63 3.41
N ALA A 418 2.20 20.65 4.08
CA ALA A 418 3.29 20.47 5.02
C ALA A 418 2.87 19.58 6.21
N LEU A 419 1.67 19.82 6.78
CA LEU A 419 1.14 18.98 7.85
C LEU A 419 1.05 17.51 7.40
N ALA A 420 0.45 17.25 6.24
CA ALA A 420 0.28 15.91 5.70
C ALA A 420 1.61 15.18 5.47
N ILE A 421 2.63 15.87 4.90
CA ILE A 421 3.97 15.32 4.67
C ILE A 421 4.68 15.02 6.01
N LEU A 422 4.42 15.78 7.07
CA LEU A 422 5.06 15.60 8.37
C LEU A 422 4.41 14.50 9.24
N VAL A 423 3.17 14.07 8.95
CA VAL A 423 2.47 13.07 9.78
C VAL A 423 3.24 11.76 9.84
N THR A 424 3.54 11.16 8.68
CA THR A 424 4.17 9.84 8.65
C THR A 424 5.58 9.85 9.24
N PRO A 425 6.53 10.75 8.88
CA PRO A 425 7.85 10.73 9.48
C PRO A 425 7.85 11.03 10.97
N ALA A 426 6.96 11.90 11.46
CA ALA A 426 6.84 12.14 12.90
C ALA A 426 6.43 10.86 13.65
N LEU A 427 5.44 10.12 13.13
CA LEU A 427 5.01 8.84 13.71
C LEU A 427 6.13 7.80 13.69
N VAL A 428 6.90 7.72 12.60
CA VAL A 428 8.03 6.78 12.50
C VAL A 428 9.11 7.10 13.53
N LEU A 429 9.58 8.34 13.57
CA LEU A 429 10.69 8.72 14.45
C LEU A 429 10.29 8.67 15.92
N ILE A 430 9.12 9.18 16.27
CA ILE A 430 8.63 9.17 17.66
C ILE A 430 8.31 7.73 18.11
N GLY A 431 7.66 6.93 17.26
CA GLY A 431 7.33 5.55 17.57
C GLY A 431 8.57 4.67 17.72
N THR A 432 9.56 4.84 16.83
CA THR A 432 10.86 4.17 16.92
C THR A 432 11.60 4.57 18.19
N ALA A 433 11.67 5.86 18.51
CA ALA A 433 12.29 6.33 19.74
C ALA A 433 11.60 5.73 20.98
N LEU A 434 10.28 5.71 21.03
CA LEU A 434 9.53 5.11 22.13
C LEU A 434 9.79 3.61 22.29
N ALA A 435 9.83 2.85 21.18
CA ALA A 435 10.19 1.43 21.20
C ALA A 435 11.62 1.19 21.71
N MET A 436 12.57 2.02 21.28
CA MET A 436 13.97 1.93 21.71
C MET A 436 14.21 2.38 23.15
N MET A 437 13.34 3.24 23.69
CA MET A 437 13.41 3.73 25.08
C MET A 437 12.74 2.82 26.10
N THR A 438 12.04 1.77 25.67
CA THR A 438 11.30 0.87 26.56
C THR A 438 11.83 -0.56 26.49
N ASP A 439 11.80 -1.28 27.61
CA ASP A 439 12.19 -2.69 27.64
C ASP A 439 11.23 -3.54 26.81
N ALA A 440 9.93 -3.24 26.87
CA ALA A 440 8.90 -3.95 26.11
C ALA A 440 9.04 -3.79 24.58
N GLY A 441 9.57 -2.66 24.12
CA GLY A 441 9.88 -2.46 22.70
C GLY A 441 11.11 -3.28 22.29
N ARG A 442 12.22 -3.11 23.02
CA ARG A 442 13.50 -3.78 22.72
C ARG A 442 13.46 -5.30 22.86
N SER A 443 12.66 -5.84 23.78
CA SER A 443 12.53 -7.29 23.97
C SER A 443 11.87 -8.01 22.80
N GLY A 444 11.25 -7.28 21.87
CA GLY A 444 10.65 -7.85 20.67
C GLY A 444 11.66 -8.16 19.56
N MET A 445 12.88 -7.61 19.62
CA MET A 445 13.91 -7.82 18.59
C MET A 445 14.36 -9.28 18.56
N PHE A 446 14.52 -9.81 17.34
CA PHE A 446 15.01 -11.16 17.13
C PHE A 446 16.50 -11.15 16.83
N ASN A 447 16.93 -10.37 15.84
CA ASN A 447 18.34 -10.25 15.48
C ASN A 447 19.07 -9.28 16.43
N PRO A 448 20.28 -9.64 16.91
CA PRO A 448 21.04 -8.78 17.80
C PRO A 448 21.67 -7.58 17.07
N GLY A 449 22.12 -6.60 17.85
CA GLY A 449 22.95 -5.50 17.35
C GLY A 449 22.18 -4.54 16.44
N ILE A 450 22.81 -4.17 15.33
CA ILE A 450 22.33 -3.11 14.42
C ILE A 450 21.07 -3.56 13.66
N HIS A 451 21.00 -4.84 13.30
CA HIS A 451 19.84 -5.38 12.59
C HIS A 451 18.57 -5.35 13.46
N GLY A 452 18.70 -5.58 14.79
CA GLY A 452 17.57 -5.43 15.71
C GLY A 452 16.98 -4.02 15.74
N PHE A 453 17.82 -2.98 15.60
CA PHE A 453 17.31 -1.61 15.41
C PHE A 453 16.59 -1.45 14.06
N SER A 454 17.13 -2.05 13.00
CA SER A 454 16.47 -2.10 11.68
C SER A 454 15.10 -2.77 11.73
N GLU A 455 14.92 -3.86 12.48
CA GLU A 455 13.62 -4.53 12.70
C GLU A 455 12.58 -3.58 13.30
N VAL A 456 12.96 -2.87 14.36
CA VAL A 456 12.09 -1.90 15.04
C VAL A 456 11.76 -0.73 14.12
N LEU A 457 12.77 -0.16 13.47
CA LEU A 457 12.59 0.95 12.54
C LEU A 457 11.68 0.53 11.37
N TYR A 458 11.86 -0.66 10.82
CA TYR A 458 11.04 -1.21 9.74
C TYR A 458 9.59 -1.35 10.16
N ALA A 459 9.32 -1.96 11.32
CA ALA A 459 7.97 -2.19 11.81
C ALA A 459 7.18 -0.89 12.00
N VAL A 460 7.79 0.11 12.65
CA VAL A 460 7.13 1.42 12.85
C VAL A 460 7.01 2.18 11.51
N SER A 461 8.01 2.08 10.63
CA SER A 461 7.97 2.68 9.28
C SER A 461 6.81 2.14 8.46
N SER A 462 6.65 0.81 8.43
CA SER A 462 5.58 0.11 7.74
C SER A 462 4.21 0.47 8.31
N ALA A 463 4.06 0.44 9.64
CA ALA A 463 2.80 0.77 10.30
C ALA A 463 2.38 2.23 10.05
N ALA A 464 3.29 3.19 10.22
CA ALA A 464 2.98 4.60 10.05
C ALA A 464 2.69 5.00 8.60
N ASN A 465 3.26 4.30 7.62
CA ASN A 465 3.01 4.55 6.20
C ASN A 465 1.93 3.63 5.61
N ASN A 466 1.28 2.81 6.44
CA ASN A 466 0.26 1.85 6.03
C ASN A 466 0.74 0.82 4.98
N ASN A 467 2.03 0.43 5.05
CA ASN A 467 2.57 -0.57 4.12
C ASN A 467 2.07 -1.98 4.44
N GLY A 468 2.29 -2.44 5.68
CA GLY A 468 1.90 -3.79 6.12
C GLY A 468 3.02 -4.80 6.17
N SER A 469 4.09 -4.61 5.37
CA SER A 469 5.21 -5.53 5.40
C SER A 469 5.90 -5.48 6.77
N ALA A 470 6.48 -6.60 7.17
CA ALA A 470 7.35 -6.70 8.32
C ALA A 470 8.64 -7.38 7.88
N PHE A 471 9.71 -7.15 8.62
CA PHE A 471 10.90 -7.99 8.51
C PHE A 471 10.54 -9.45 8.80
N GLY A 472 9.77 -9.69 9.87
CA GLY A 472 9.28 -11.02 10.24
C GLY A 472 9.94 -11.59 11.50
N GLY A 473 11.10 -11.07 11.90
CA GLY A 473 11.76 -11.42 13.18
C GLY A 473 11.12 -10.76 14.40
N LEU A 474 10.73 -9.48 14.31
CA LEU A 474 10.18 -8.72 15.44
C LEU A 474 8.90 -9.35 16.03
N SER A 475 8.95 -9.79 17.29
CA SER A 475 7.80 -10.33 18.00
C SER A 475 6.85 -9.23 18.48
N ALA A 476 5.92 -8.85 17.61
CA ALA A 476 4.98 -7.74 17.85
C ALA A 476 3.68 -8.14 18.58
N ASN A 477 3.49 -9.40 18.95
CA ASN A 477 2.26 -9.85 19.64
C ASN A 477 2.28 -9.55 21.15
N THR A 478 2.54 -8.30 21.50
CA THR A 478 2.48 -7.80 22.88
C THR A 478 1.51 -6.62 22.96
N PRO A 479 0.95 -6.29 24.14
CA PRO A 479 0.11 -5.10 24.27
C PRO A 479 0.81 -3.81 23.84
N PHE A 480 2.12 -3.67 24.17
CA PHE A 480 2.92 -2.51 23.79
C PHE A 480 2.96 -2.32 22.27
N TRP A 481 3.43 -3.34 21.53
CA TRP A 481 3.57 -3.27 20.08
C TRP A 481 2.21 -3.15 19.38
N ASN A 482 1.21 -3.91 19.82
CA ASN A 482 -0.12 -3.84 19.24
C ASN A 482 -0.73 -2.44 19.38
N CYS A 483 -0.61 -1.79 20.54
CA CYS A 483 -1.13 -0.44 20.74
C CYS A 483 -0.32 0.63 19.99
N LEU A 484 1.03 0.54 20.03
CA LEU A 484 1.91 1.49 19.32
C LEU A 484 1.65 1.46 17.82
N LEU A 485 1.68 0.27 17.21
CA LEU A 485 1.50 0.13 15.77
C LEU A 485 0.06 0.49 15.36
N ALA A 486 -0.95 0.16 16.16
CA ALA A 486 -2.33 0.58 15.91
C ALA A 486 -2.45 2.12 15.89
N PHE A 487 -1.80 2.80 16.82
CA PHE A 487 -1.76 4.27 16.84
C PHE A 487 -1.07 4.81 15.57
N CYS A 488 0.10 4.29 15.22
CA CYS A 488 0.82 4.69 14.00
C CYS A 488 -0.01 4.48 12.73
N MET A 489 -0.66 3.32 12.58
CA MET A 489 -1.51 3.01 11.42
C MET A 489 -2.72 3.95 11.31
N PHE A 490 -3.40 4.20 12.43
CA PHE A 490 -4.60 5.05 12.45
C PHE A 490 -4.27 6.50 12.09
N PHE A 491 -3.26 7.08 12.72
CA PHE A 491 -2.87 8.47 12.45
C PHE A 491 -2.11 8.62 11.13
N GLY A 492 -1.35 7.61 10.70
CA GLY A 492 -0.72 7.56 9.38
C GLY A 492 -1.73 7.65 8.25
N ARG A 493 -2.86 6.95 8.39
CA ARG A 493 -3.94 6.96 7.38
C ARG A 493 -4.81 8.21 7.49
N PHE A 494 -5.52 8.36 8.60
CA PHE A 494 -6.56 9.39 8.72
C PHE A 494 -5.97 10.78 8.98
N GLY A 495 -4.80 10.86 9.63
CA GLY A 495 -4.06 12.11 9.80
C GLY A 495 -3.55 12.70 8.49
N VAL A 496 -3.41 11.88 7.43
CA VAL A 496 -3.08 12.34 6.07
C VAL A 496 -4.35 12.58 5.23
N ILE A 497 -5.38 11.73 5.34
CA ILE A 497 -6.64 11.92 4.59
C ILE A 497 -7.33 13.24 4.96
N VAL A 498 -7.37 13.61 6.25
CA VAL A 498 -8.01 14.86 6.71
C VAL A 498 -7.43 16.10 6.02
N PRO A 499 -6.09 16.35 6.04
CA PRO A 499 -5.53 17.49 5.34
C PRO A 499 -5.64 17.38 3.81
N VAL A 500 -5.57 16.19 3.23
CA VAL A 500 -5.81 15.99 1.79
C VAL A 500 -7.21 16.43 1.38
N MET A 501 -8.25 16.07 2.16
CA MET A 501 -9.62 16.50 1.89
C MET A 501 -9.80 18.01 2.11
N ALA A 502 -9.08 18.61 3.06
CA ALA A 502 -9.07 20.06 3.24
C ALA A 502 -8.41 20.80 2.07
N ILE A 503 -7.34 20.24 1.48
CA ILE A 503 -6.73 20.75 0.24
C ILE A 503 -7.73 20.66 -0.90
N ALA A 504 -8.39 19.52 -1.09
CA ALA A 504 -9.43 19.34 -2.11
C ALA A 504 -10.56 20.39 -1.97
N GLY A 505 -11.03 20.62 -0.73
CA GLY A 505 -12.04 21.63 -0.43
C GLY A 505 -11.58 23.08 -0.68
N SER A 506 -10.29 23.38 -0.53
CA SER A 506 -9.73 24.70 -0.85
C SER A 506 -9.57 24.90 -2.36
N LEU A 507 -9.08 23.87 -3.07
CA LEU A 507 -8.78 23.94 -4.49
C LEU A 507 -10.03 24.03 -5.36
N VAL A 508 -11.12 23.37 -4.98
CA VAL A 508 -12.34 23.30 -5.81
C VAL A 508 -12.98 24.67 -6.05
N GLY A 509 -12.90 25.58 -5.07
CA GLY A 509 -13.39 26.96 -5.17
C GLY A 509 -12.52 27.87 -6.05
N LYS A 510 -11.30 27.44 -6.41
CA LYS A 510 -10.38 28.25 -7.22
C LYS A 510 -10.71 28.22 -8.71
N LYS A 511 -10.41 29.34 -9.38
CA LYS A 511 -10.41 29.46 -10.84
C LYS A 511 -9.12 28.87 -11.43
N ILE A 512 -9.23 28.26 -12.60
CA ILE A 512 -8.09 27.81 -13.41
C ILE A 512 -7.66 28.99 -14.29
N GLN A 513 -6.40 29.41 -14.15
CA GLN A 513 -5.80 30.48 -14.95
C GLN A 513 -5.19 29.90 -16.25
N PRO A 514 -5.24 30.64 -17.37
CA PRO A 514 -4.57 30.24 -18.60
C PRO A 514 -3.05 30.30 -18.43
N ALA A 515 -2.33 29.46 -19.17
CA ALA A 515 -0.88 29.49 -19.20
C ALA A 515 -0.37 30.87 -19.64
N SER A 516 0.67 31.36 -18.96
CA SER A 516 1.33 32.63 -19.26
C SER A 516 2.83 32.42 -19.47
N THR A 517 3.56 33.46 -19.86
CA THR A 517 5.03 33.37 -19.95
C THR A 517 5.70 33.09 -18.59
N GLY A 518 4.99 33.33 -17.48
CA GLY A 518 5.46 33.05 -16.13
C GLY A 518 5.03 31.69 -15.57
N THR A 519 4.20 30.90 -16.27
CA THR A 519 3.79 29.58 -15.79
C THR A 519 4.85 28.54 -16.09
N LEU A 520 5.33 27.85 -15.05
CA LEU A 520 6.30 26.78 -15.20
C LEU A 520 5.62 25.53 -15.78
N PRO A 521 6.15 24.91 -16.85
CA PRO A 521 5.62 23.66 -17.36
C PRO A 521 5.83 22.53 -16.34
N THR A 522 4.75 22.02 -15.75
CA THR A 522 4.79 20.91 -14.80
C THR A 522 4.82 19.54 -15.49
N HIS A 523 5.40 19.49 -16.69
CA HIS A 523 5.57 18.29 -17.50
C HIS A 523 6.95 18.31 -18.19
N GLY A 524 7.46 17.13 -18.56
CA GLY A 524 8.77 16.99 -19.20
C GLY A 524 9.90 16.78 -18.21
N ALA A 525 11.11 16.57 -18.73
CA ALA A 525 12.25 16.07 -17.97
C ALA A 525 12.65 16.95 -16.78
N LEU A 526 12.57 18.28 -16.92
CA LEU A 526 12.95 19.21 -15.86
C LEU A 526 12.07 19.05 -14.61
N PHE A 527 10.75 19.04 -14.79
CA PHE A 527 9.83 18.89 -13.66
C PHE A 527 9.84 17.48 -13.09
N ILE A 528 10.03 16.45 -13.93
CA ILE A 528 10.24 15.06 -13.49
C ILE A 528 11.48 14.98 -12.58
N GLY A 529 12.61 15.55 -13.01
CA GLY A 529 13.84 15.60 -12.21
C GLY A 529 13.67 16.38 -10.91
N LEU A 530 12.97 17.53 -10.94
CA LEU A 530 12.68 18.32 -9.75
C LEU A 530 11.79 17.55 -8.76
N LEU A 531 10.76 16.87 -9.24
CA LEU A 531 9.84 16.11 -8.41
C LEU A 531 10.55 14.91 -7.77
N ILE A 532 11.34 14.16 -8.54
CA ILE A 532 12.21 13.11 -8.01
C ILE A 532 13.13 13.69 -6.93
N GLY A 533 13.87 14.76 -7.24
CA GLY A 533 14.77 15.41 -6.31
C GLY A 533 14.08 15.87 -5.02
N THR A 534 12.86 16.40 -5.12
CA THR A 534 12.05 16.83 -3.96
C THR A 534 11.71 15.64 -3.05
N VAL A 535 11.19 14.55 -3.62
CA VAL A 535 10.86 13.33 -2.87
C VAL A 535 12.11 12.75 -2.21
N LEU A 536 13.18 12.58 -2.98
CA LEU A 536 14.41 11.96 -2.48
C LEU A 536 15.10 12.80 -1.41
N LEU A 537 15.15 14.11 -1.57
CA LEU A 537 15.83 15.00 -0.63
C LEU A 537 15.06 15.14 0.68
N VAL A 538 13.72 15.28 0.63
CA VAL A 538 12.90 15.29 1.84
C VAL A 538 13.00 13.95 2.59
N GLY A 539 12.91 12.83 1.86
CA GLY A 539 13.07 11.50 2.43
C GLY A 539 14.46 11.29 3.05
N ALA A 540 15.52 11.60 2.29
CA ALA A 540 16.90 11.44 2.76
C ALA A 540 17.18 12.30 4.00
N LEU A 541 16.87 13.60 3.97
CA LEU A 541 17.15 14.48 5.11
C LEU A 541 16.40 14.09 6.38
N THR A 542 15.28 13.39 6.24
CA THR A 542 14.47 12.94 7.38
C THR A 542 15.01 11.64 7.99
N PHE A 543 15.45 10.68 7.15
CA PHE A 543 15.74 9.32 7.60
C PHE A 543 17.20 8.89 7.54
N VAL A 544 18.09 9.64 6.88
CA VAL A 544 19.54 9.32 6.84
C VAL A 544 20.12 9.07 8.23
N PRO A 545 19.82 9.86 9.29
CA PRO A 545 20.35 9.56 10.63
C PRO A 545 19.88 8.22 11.19
N ALA A 546 18.62 7.84 10.96
CA ALA A 546 18.09 6.56 11.40
C ALA A 546 18.68 5.41 10.58
N LEU A 547 18.72 5.55 9.25
CA LEU A 547 19.31 4.54 8.36
C LEU A 547 20.82 4.35 8.59
N ALA A 548 21.53 5.42 8.97
CA ALA A 548 22.94 5.37 9.36
C ALA A 548 23.17 4.45 10.57
N LEU A 549 22.24 4.41 11.53
CA LEU A 549 22.32 3.57 12.74
C LEU A 549 21.75 2.16 12.55
N GLY A 550 21.07 1.90 11.43
CA GLY A 550 20.52 0.60 11.06
C GLY A 550 21.27 0.00 9.87
N PRO A 551 20.62 -0.14 8.70
CA PRO A 551 21.17 -0.94 7.61
C PRO A 551 22.50 -0.41 7.03
N VAL A 552 22.78 0.89 7.13
CA VAL A 552 24.08 1.43 6.65
C VAL A 552 25.21 1.00 7.57
N ALA A 553 25.02 1.04 8.89
CA ALA A 553 26.03 0.55 9.82
C ALA A 553 26.25 -0.96 9.68
N GLU A 554 25.18 -1.72 9.40
CA GLU A 554 25.28 -3.14 9.10
C GLU A 554 26.12 -3.40 7.83
N TYR A 555 25.84 -2.68 6.75
CA TYR A 555 26.58 -2.78 5.48
C TYR A 555 28.06 -2.39 5.56
N LEU A 556 28.42 -1.47 6.47
CA LEU A 556 29.82 -1.04 6.62
C LEU A 556 30.64 -1.98 7.49
N LEU A 557 29.99 -2.81 8.31
CA LEU A 557 30.66 -3.75 9.22
C LEU A 557 30.80 -5.15 8.63
N PHE A 558 29.85 -5.55 7.78
CA PHE A 558 29.76 -6.88 7.17
C PHE A 558 29.65 -6.74 5.65
#